data_AF-A0A7V2MDM8-F1
#
_entry.id   AF-A0A7V2MDM8-F1
#
_cell.length_a   1.000
_cell.length_b   1.000
_cell.length_c   1.000
_cell.angle_alpha   90.00
_cell.angle_beta   90.00
_cell.angle_gamma   90.00
#
_symmetry.space_group_name_H-M   'P 1'
#
loop_
_entity.id
_entity.type
_entity.pdbx_description
1 polymer ?
#
loop_
_entity_poly.entity_id
_entity_poly.type
_entity_poly.pdbx_seq_one_letter_code
_entity_poly.pdbx_strand_id
1 'polypeptide(L)'
;MKRTGVFSLLFLAILLNIRSSQVSAQAPIPITSCQTFWDPGTYVLESNITLDASGPIHSGVCFRFRTPNVTINGQGHTLTLTGGTTLFGDVDSDREHITVKNLVTNGSIALREGANFFTVENSTIHSILLEGADDISITDSVIENGIKTASFEGNPSLRLTFERNTVTSTDYTNGYFNAGSTHPCPRGDFVIRDNTFANDSTLTGSVVSALRINCATHSVVTGNTIRGTGTSIGLYMRDESDDGHYENNSFWSTNGEAIRIASGNEDKTFPSRNIFYNNTFRSDNSPSDAIGFFHLQGLGSGNQFTYNTFVGPRGGLLLVNGSYGNNQFDHNTFYITGAGNYMFWYSYTQSIPDIWTNNIFSYSGTDIHFFENWSFARYAGNHNLFQNRSGSVHFAGHGSSLAAWRSNSGNQDDMNSLEGNPLFGNPGNFDFTIASNSPARGAGSGGTDIGAKPYGSEPPPICTENWSCSAWSTCANSTQTRTCTDLNNCGTTYTRPPLIQDCALPDTTAPATISNLQAA
;
A
#
# COMPACT_ATOMS: atom_id res chain seq x y z
N MET A 1 22.79 -61.24 -32.71
CA MET A 1 21.35 -61.55 -32.58
C MET A 1 20.59 -60.23 -32.41
N LYS A 2 19.80 -59.87 -33.42
CA LYS A 2 18.93 -58.68 -33.43
C LYS A 2 17.64 -59.01 -32.67
N ARG A 3 17.21 -58.14 -31.74
CA ARG A 3 15.81 -58.07 -31.29
C ARG A 3 15.37 -56.61 -31.24
N THR A 4 14.75 -56.19 -32.33
CA THR A 4 13.91 -55.00 -32.47
C THR A 4 12.55 -55.29 -31.82
N GLY A 5 12.24 -54.60 -30.72
CA GLY A 5 10.90 -54.55 -30.15
C GLY A 5 10.25 -53.22 -30.52
N VAL A 6 9.27 -53.26 -31.41
CA VAL A 6 8.46 -52.11 -31.81
C VAL A 6 7.39 -51.92 -30.74
N PHE A 7 7.50 -50.84 -29.94
CA PHE A 7 6.41 -50.35 -29.11
C PHE A 7 5.48 -49.52 -30.00
N SER A 8 4.33 -50.10 -30.38
CA SER A 8 3.23 -49.38 -31.00
C SER A 8 2.58 -48.46 -29.97
N LEU A 9 2.83 -47.16 -30.06
CA LEU A 9 2.01 -46.13 -29.43
C LEU A 9 0.67 -46.06 -30.18
N LEU A 10 -0.37 -46.67 -29.61
CA LEU A 10 -1.74 -46.48 -30.04
C LEU A 10 -2.22 -45.12 -29.48
N PHE A 11 -2.04 -44.05 -30.25
CA PHE A 11 -2.68 -42.75 -29.98
C PHE A 11 -4.18 -42.89 -30.25
N LEU A 12 -4.95 -43.16 -29.20
CA LEU A 12 -6.41 -43.06 -29.25
C LEU A 12 -6.78 -41.58 -29.17
N ALA A 13 -6.93 -40.95 -30.33
CA ALA A 13 -7.51 -39.62 -30.46
C ALA A 13 -8.98 -39.67 -30.05
N ILE A 14 -9.27 -39.41 -28.78
CA ILE A 14 -10.61 -39.03 -28.34
C ILE A 14 -10.86 -37.64 -28.92
N LEU A 15 -11.53 -37.60 -30.07
CA LEU A 15 -12.16 -36.41 -30.62
C LEU A 15 -13.27 -35.97 -29.65
N LEU A 16 -12.87 -35.22 -28.62
CA LEU A 16 -13.78 -34.37 -27.87
C LEU A 16 -14.33 -33.35 -28.87
N ASN A 17 -15.56 -33.62 -29.29
CA ASN A 17 -16.38 -32.75 -30.13
C ASN A 17 -16.77 -31.54 -29.29
N ILE A 18 -15.80 -30.65 -29.00
CA ILE A 18 -16.05 -29.32 -28.45
C ILE A 18 -16.72 -28.56 -29.59
N ARG A 19 -18.04 -28.71 -29.69
CA ARG A 19 -18.88 -27.73 -30.37
C ARG A 19 -18.61 -26.42 -29.65
N SER A 20 -17.72 -25.60 -30.21
CA SER A 20 -17.68 -24.17 -30.00
C SER A 20 -19.07 -23.67 -30.39
N SER A 21 -20.00 -23.67 -29.43
CA SER A 21 -21.25 -22.95 -29.54
C SER A 21 -20.86 -21.49 -29.72
N GLN A 22 -20.87 -21.03 -30.97
CA GLN A 22 -20.79 -19.60 -31.26
C GLN A 22 -22.05 -18.98 -30.65
N VAL A 23 -21.92 -18.53 -29.41
CA VAL A 23 -22.92 -17.68 -28.78
C VAL A 23 -22.88 -16.39 -29.58
N SER A 24 -23.90 -16.20 -30.41
CA SER A 24 -24.17 -14.95 -31.12
C SER A 24 -24.04 -13.81 -30.11
N ALA A 25 -23.09 -12.90 -30.30
CA ALA A 25 -22.91 -11.75 -29.42
C ALA A 25 -24.22 -10.95 -29.36
N GLN A 26 -24.88 -10.98 -28.20
CA GLN A 26 -26.10 -10.22 -27.97
C GLN A 26 -25.77 -8.72 -28.04
N ALA A 27 -26.63 -7.94 -28.69
CA ALA A 27 -26.47 -6.50 -28.75
C ALA A 27 -26.46 -5.91 -27.32
N PRO A 28 -25.63 -4.88 -27.05
CA PRO A 28 -25.62 -4.23 -25.75
C PRO A 28 -27.00 -3.70 -25.34
N ILE A 29 -27.35 -3.85 -24.07
CA ILE A 29 -28.66 -3.46 -23.52
C ILE A 29 -28.52 -2.13 -22.78
N PRO A 30 -29.24 -1.06 -23.18
CA PRO A 30 -29.18 0.22 -22.49
C PRO A 30 -29.68 0.14 -21.03
N ILE A 31 -28.96 0.79 -20.12
CA ILE A 31 -29.37 0.98 -18.73
C ILE A 31 -30.02 2.36 -18.61
N THR A 32 -31.26 2.41 -18.12
CA THR A 32 -32.02 3.67 -17.95
C THR A 32 -32.54 3.87 -16.53
N SER A 33 -32.50 2.85 -15.68
CA SER A 33 -32.96 2.88 -14.29
C SER A 33 -32.22 1.87 -13.42
N CYS A 34 -32.36 1.97 -12.09
CA CYS A 34 -31.96 0.91 -11.17
C CYS A 34 -32.74 -0.37 -11.53
N GLN A 35 -32.06 -1.51 -11.55
CA GLN A 35 -32.65 -2.77 -11.99
C GLN A 35 -31.93 -4.00 -11.41
N THR A 36 -32.60 -5.15 -11.50
CA THR A 36 -32.00 -6.46 -11.23
C THR A 36 -31.68 -7.13 -12.56
N PHE A 37 -30.46 -7.61 -12.71
CA PHE A 37 -29.99 -8.29 -13.91
C PHE A 37 -30.29 -9.79 -13.82
N TRP A 38 -31.26 -10.24 -14.62
CA TRP A 38 -31.71 -11.63 -14.68
C TRP A 38 -31.06 -12.41 -15.82
N ASP A 39 -30.69 -11.73 -16.91
CA ASP A 39 -30.08 -12.34 -18.09
C ASP A 39 -28.60 -11.97 -18.22
N PRO A 40 -27.73 -12.93 -18.62
CA PRO A 40 -26.36 -12.62 -19.00
C PRO A 40 -26.32 -11.60 -20.13
N GLY A 41 -25.26 -10.79 -20.19
CA GLY A 41 -25.11 -9.84 -21.28
C GLY A 41 -24.26 -8.62 -20.95
N THR A 42 -24.08 -7.78 -21.96
CA THR A 42 -23.45 -6.47 -21.81
C THR A 42 -24.52 -5.40 -21.70
N TYR A 43 -24.49 -4.65 -20.61
CA TYR A 43 -25.37 -3.54 -20.34
C TYR A 43 -24.58 -2.23 -20.38
N VAL A 44 -25.11 -1.21 -21.04
CA VAL A 44 -24.40 0.04 -21.33
C VAL A 44 -25.13 1.26 -20.78
N LEU A 45 -24.38 2.21 -20.23
CA LEU A 45 -24.91 3.56 -20.03
C LEU A 45 -24.71 4.34 -21.33
N GLU A 46 -25.80 4.86 -21.90
CA GLU A 46 -25.75 5.68 -23.14
C GLU A 46 -25.67 7.18 -22.85
N SER A 47 -25.81 7.57 -21.58
CA SER A 47 -25.73 8.95 -21.12
C SER A 47 -25.41 8.99 -19.63
N ASN A 48 -25.13 10.19 -19.11
CA ASN A 48 -25.05 10.39 -17.67
C ASN A 48 -26.45 10.26 -17.06
N ILE A 49 -26.58 9.49 -15.98
CA ILE A 49 -27.87 9.20 -15.36
C ILE A 49 -27.79 9.53 -13.87
N THR A 50 -28.85 10.15 -13.37
CA THR A 50 -29.08 10.28 -11.92
C THR A 50 -30.20 9.33 -11.54
N LEU A 51 -29.93 8.44 -10.60
CA LEU A 51 -30.89 7.46 -10.10
C LEU A 51 -31.20 7.77 -8.64
N ASP A 52 -32.49 7.98 -8.36
CA ASP A 52 -32.96 8.00 -6.99
C ASP A 52 -33.04 6.55 -6.48
N ALA A 53 -32.10 6.22 -5.61
CA ALA A 53 -32.00 4.91 -5.02
C ALA A 53 -32.95 4.73 -3.81
N SER A 54 -33.92 5.64 -3.63
CA SER A 54 -35.18 5.40 -2.91
C SER A 54 -36.13 4.43 -3.63
N GLY A 55 -35.79 4.02 -4.86
CA GLY A 55 -36.56 3.11 -5.70
C GLY A 55 -36.82 1.71 -5.09
N PRO A 56 -37.64 0.89 -5.78
CA PRO A 56 -38.33 -0.29 -5.22
C PRO A 56 -37.45 -1.49 -4.81
N ILE A 57 -36.13 -1.39 -4.97
CA ILE A 57 -35.21 -2.46 -4.61
C ILE A 57 -34.97 -2.37 -3.10
N HIS A 58 -35.80 -3.07 -2.32
CA HIS A 58 -35.66 -3.22 -0.87
C HIS A 58 -34.20 -3.54 -0.52
N SER A 59 -33.45 -2.57 0.02
CA SER A 59 -32.10 -2.65 0.65
C SER A 59 -31.18 -1.46 0.34
N GLY A 60 -31.58 -0.48 -0.48
CA GLY A 60 -30.69 0.62 -0.84
C GLY A 60 -29.54 0.12 -1.73
N VAL A 61 -29.88 -0.61 -2.80
CA VAL A 61 -28.93 -1.06 -3.83
C VAL A 61 -29.55 -0.72 -5.18
N CYS A 62 -28.80 -0.07 -6.07
CA CYS A 62 -29.31 0.27 -7.40
C CYS A 62 -29.25 -0.91 -8.39
N PHE A 63 -28.15 -1.65 -8.42
CA PHE A 63 -27.92 -2.77 -9.32
C PHE A 63 -27.76 -4.07 -8.54
N ARG A 64 -28.62 -5.05 -8.82
CA ARG A 64 -28.52 -6.38 -8.23
C ARG A 64 -28.24 -7.42 -9.30
N PHE A 65 -27.21 -8.23 -9.14
CA PHE A 65 -26.81 -9.25 -10.10
C PHE A 65 -27.37 -10.60 -9.66
N ARG A 66 -28.32 -11.18 -10.43
CA ARG A 66 -28.92 -12.50 -10.16
C ARG A 66 -28.50 -13.56 -11.18
N THR A 67 -27.54 -13.24 -12.04
CA THR A 67 -27.11 -14.06 -13.18
C THR A 67 -25.60 -13.86 -13.42
N PRO A 68 -24.87 -14.90 -13.85
CA PRO A 68 -23.45 -14.77 -14.16
C PRO A 68 -23.24 -14.06 -15.51
N ASN A 69 -21.97 -13.75 -15.84
CA ASN A 69 -21.57 -13.18 -17.15
C ASN A 69 -22.28 -11.86 -17.48
N VAL A 70 -22.39 -10.98 -16.48
CA VAL A 70 -22.92 -9.62 -16.66
C VAL A 70 -21.76 -8.64 -16.80
N THR A 71 -21.77 -7.84 -17.85
CA THR A 71 -20.85 -6.71 -18.01
C THR A 71 -21.63 -5.41 -17.93
N ILE A 72 -21.30 -4.54 -16.99
CA ILE A 72 -21.74 -3.15 -16.95
C ILE A 72 -20.64 -2.28 -17.56
N ASN A 73 -20.93 -1.62 -18.69
CA ASN A 73 -20.01 -0.72 -19.35
C ASN A 73 -20.57 0.71 -19.32
N GLY A 74 -19.94 1.57 -18.51
CA GLY A 74 -20.34 2.97 -18.40
C GLY A 74 -20.03 3.81 -19.63
N GLN A 75 -19.19 3.35 -20.56
CA GLN A 75 -18.74 4.11 -21.74
C GLN A 75 -18.17 5.51 -21.41
N GLY A 76 -17.66 5.70 -20.19
CA GLY A 76 -17.18 6.98 -19.66
C GLY A 76 -18.27 7.86 -19.05
N HIS A 77 -19.54 7.42 -19.05
CA HIS A 77 -20.64 8.14 -18.44
C HIS A 77 -20.65 8.06 -16.92
N THR A 78 -21.26 9.08 -16.32
CA THR A 78 -21.46 9.19 -14.89
C THR A 78 -22.80 8.61 -14.46
N LEU A 79 -22.77 7.74 -13.47
CA LEU A 79 -23.93 7.32 -12.70
C LEU A 79 -23.92 8.01 -11.34
N THR A 80 -24.91 8.87 -11.10
CA THR A 80 -25.08 9.53 -9.80
C THR A 80 -26.21 8.87 -9.04
N LEU A 81 -25.93 8.33 -7.86
CA LEU A 81 -26.92 7.84 -6.92
C LEU A 81 -27.32 8.96 -5.95
N THR A 82 -28.62 9.17 -5.80
CA THR A 82 -29.22 10.10 -4.83
C THR A 82 -30.13 9.35 -3.85
N GLY A 83 -30.55 10.00 -2.76
CA GLY A 83 -31.54 9.43 -1.83
C GLY A 83 -30.97 8.67 -0.64
N GLY A 84 -29.72 8.94 -0.23
CA GLY A 84 -29.08 8.37 0.97
C GLY A 84 -28.51 6.96 0.78
N THR A 85 -28.88 6.29 -0.30
CA THR A 85 -28.26 5.05 -0.74
C THR A 85 -26.89 5.32 -1.36
N THR A 86 -25.86 4.63 -0.88
CA THR A 86 -24.51 4.68 -1.45
C THR A 86 -24.15 3.43 -2.23
N LEU A 87 -24.94 2.35 -2.25
CA LEU A 87 -24.54 1.11 -2.92
C LEU A 87 -24.97 1.06 -4.40
N PHE A 88 -23.96 1.04 -5.27
CA PHE A 88 -24.08 0.80 -6.70
C PHE A 88 -24.53 -0.64 -6.98
N GLY A 89 -23.81 -1.63 -6.45
CA GLY A 89 -23.96 -3.03 -6.83
C GLY A 89 -23.95 -3.97 -5.63
N ASP A 90 -24.84 -4.96 -5.67
CA ASP A 90 -24.93 -6.11 -4.75
C ASP A 90 -24.95 -7.40 -5.58
N VAL A 91 -24.01 -8.30 -5.32
CA VAL A 91 -23.91 -9.61 -5.98
C VAL A 91 -24.45 -10.65 -5.01
N ASP A 92 -25.52 -11.33 -5.43
CA ASP A 92 -26.10 -12.45 -4.69
C ASP A 92 -25.13 -13.65 -4.71
N SER A 93 -25.24 -14.55 -3.72
CA SER A 93 -24.31 -15.67 -3.60
C SER A 93 -24.27 -16.58 -4.84
N ASP A 94 -23.12 -17.21 -5.09
CA ASP A 94 -22.87 -18.18 -6.18
C ASP A 94 -22.86 -17.61 -7.60
N ARG A 95 -22.54 -16.32 -7.76
CA ARG A 95 -22.46 -15.67 -9.10
C ARG A 95 -21.03 -15.39 -9.48
N GLU A 96 -20.73 -15.68 -10.75
CA GLU A 96 -19.40 -15.59 -11.32
C GLU A 96 -19.37 -14.67 -12.55
N HIS A 97 -18.21 -14.10 -12.83
CA HIS A 97 -17.91 -13.37 -14.07
C HIS A 97 -18.72 -12.08 -14.24
N ILE A 98 -18.75 -11.25 -13.20
CA ILE A 98 -19.35 -9.91 -13.27
C ILE A 98 -18.23 -8.90 -13.57
N THR A 99 -18.43 -8.05 -14.57
CA THR A 99 -17.46 -7.01 -14.96
C THR A 99 -18.10 -5.63 -14.88
N VAL A 100 -17.44 -4.66 -14.24
CA VAL A 100 -17.80 -3.24 -14.26
C VAL A 100 -16.67 -2.47 -14.90
N LYS A 101 -16.97 -1.68 -15.93
CA LYS A 101 -15.93 -0.96 -16.67
C LYS A 101 -16.33 0.41 -17.20
N ASN A 102 -15.34 1.28 -17.38
CA ASN A 102 -15.51 2.62 -17.94
C ASN A 102 -16.64 3.41 -17.25
N LEU A 103 -16.81 3.24 -15.95
CA LEU A 103 -17.92 3.82 -15.20
C LEU A 103 -17.39 4.86 -14.21
N VAL A 104 -18.02 6.02 -14.14
CA VAL A 104 -17.81 7.00 -13.07
C VAL A 104 -19.04 6.98 -12.17
N THR A 105 -18.90 6.66 -10.89
CA THR A 105 -20.03 6.64 -9.95
C THR A 105 -19.65 7.12 -8.56
N ASN A 106 -20.57 7.85 -7.91
CA ASN A 106 -20.50 8.17 -6.49
C ASN A 106 -21.02 7.03 -5.60
N GLY A 107 -21.39 5.90 -6.21
CA GLY A 107 -21.79 4.69 -5.52
C GLY A 107 -20.62 3.77 -5.20
N SER A 108 -20.77 3.03 -4.11
CA SER A 108 -19.92 1.97 -3.61
C SER A 108 -20.31 0.61 -4.18
N ILE A 109 -19.33 -0.24 -4.43
CA ILE A 109 -19.55 -1.65 -4.79
C ILE A 109 -19.46 -2.47 -3.50
N ALA A 110 -20.47 -3.30 -3.21
CA ALA A 110 -20.38 -4.30 -2.16
C ALA A 110 -20.54 -5.69 -2.77
N LEU A 111 -19.52 -6.53 -2.61
CA LEU A 111 -19.55 -7.94 -2.99
C LEU A 111 -19.66 -8.76 -1.73
N ARG A 112 -20.67 -9.60 -1.64
CA ARG A 112 -20.96 -10.42 -0.45
C ARG A 112 -21.09 -11.89 -0.84
N GLU A 113 -20.83 -12.76 0.14
CA GLU A 113 -21.29 -14.16 0.16
C GLU A 113 -20.97 -14.98 -1.10
N GLY A 114 -19.69 -15.14 -1.46
CA GLY A 114 -19.30 -16.04 -2.57
C GLY A 114 -19.39 -15.43 -3.97
N ALA A 115 -19.34 -14.10 -4.05
CA ALA A 115 -19.08 -13.42 -5.31
C ALA A 115 -17.66 -13.77 -5.80
N ASN A 116 -17.57 -14.55 -6.87
CA ASN A 116 -16.29 -14.98 -7.44
C ASN A 116 -16.08 -14.36 -8.83
N PHE A 117 -14.82 -14.21 -9.27
CA PHE A 117 -14.50 -13.74 -10.63
C PHE A 117 -15.11 -12.36 -10.95
N PHE A 118 -15.03 -11.43 -10.00
CA PHE A 118 -15.49 -10.06 -10.20
C PHE A 118 -14.37 -9.17 -10.74
N THR A 119 -14.65 -8.38 -11.76
CA THR A 119 -13.68 -7.46 -12.38
C THR A 119 -14.17 -6.02 -12.35
N VAL A 120 -13.31 -5.10 -11.92
CA VAL A 120 -13.45 -3.65 -12.13
C VAL A 120 -12.27 -3.17 -12.97
N GLU A 121 -12.55 -2.47 -14.06
CA GLU A 121 -11.51 -1.90 -14.91
C GLU A 121 -11.83 -0.46 -15.32
N ASN A 122 -10.82 0.40 -15.38
CA ASN A 122 -10.93 1.77 -15.91
C ASN A 122 -12.15 2.55 -15.37
N SER A 123 -12.39 2.50 -14.06
CA SER A 123 -13.60 3.07 -13.45
C SER A 123 -13.25 3.99 -12.28
N THR A 124 -14.11 4.96 -12.00
CA THR A 124 -14.09 5.77 -10.78
C THR A 124 -15.25 5.36 -9.89
N ILE A 125 -14.95 4.78 -8.73
CA ILE A 125 -15.90 4.21 -7.79
C ILE A 125 -15.75 4.91 -6.44
N HIS A 126 -16.84 5.12 -5.72
CA HIS A 126 -16.75 5.76 -4.41
C HIS A 126 -16.03 4.88 -3.39
N SER A 127 -16.47 3.65 -3.14
CA SER A 127 -15.71 2.69 -2.31
C SER A 127 -15.99 1.25 -2.71
N ILE A 128 -15.13 0.33 -2.29
CA ILE A 128 -15.30 -1.11 -2.55
C ILE A 128 -15.27 -1.88 -1.24
N LEU A 129 -16.27 -2.72 -1.02
CA LEU A 129 -16.37 -3.66 0.10
C LEU A 129 -16.40 -5.09 -0.46
N LEU A 130 -15.44 -5.92 -0.07
CA LEU A 130 -15.32 -7.32 -0.46
C LEU A 130 -15.52 -8.19 0.78
N GLU A 131 -16.62 -8.92 0.86
CA GLU A 131 -17.05 -9.68 2.03
C GLU A 131 -17.29 -11.15 1.65
N GLY A 132 -16.27 -12.00 1.85
CA GLY A 132 -16.32 -13.40 1.42
C GLY A 132 -16.36 -13.58 -0.11
N ALA A 133 -15.68 -12.70 -0.83
CA ALA A 133 -15.48 -12.76 -2.28
C ALA A 133 -14.16 -13.50 -2.62
N ASP A 134 -13.99 -14.01 -3.83
CA ASP A 134 -12.72 -14.65 -4.26
C ASP A 134 -12.45 -14.39 -5.76
N ASP A 135 -11.19 -14.52 -6.20
CA ASP A 135 -10.77 -14.23 -7.57
C ASP A 135 -11.22 -12.85 -8.09
N ILE A 136 -10.93 -11.81 -7.31
CA ILE A 136 -11.32 -10.44 -7.63
C ILE A 136 -10.19 -9.74 -8.38
N SER A 137 -10.53 -8.96 -9.40
CA SER A 137 -9.59 -8.13 -10.16
C SER A 137 -10.07 -6.68 -10.19
N ILE A 138 -9.24 -5.74 -9.74
CA ILE A 138 -9.51 -4.31 -9.80
C ILE A 138 -8.29 -3.63 -10.41
N THR A 139 -8.47 -3.05 -11.58
CA THR A 139 -7.37 -2.53 -12.39
C THR A 139 -7.65 -1.14 -12.94
N ASP A 140 -6.60 -0.32 -13.05
CA ASP A 140 -6.63 0.96 -13.76
C ASP A 140 -7.77 1.90 -13.28
N SER A 141 -8.13 1.83 -11.99
CA SER A 141 -9.34 2.47 -11.44
C SER A 141 -9.02 3.50 -10.34
N VAL A 142 -9.97 4.40 -10.09
CA VAL A 142 -9.93 5.37 -8.99
C VAL A 142 -10.97 4.97 -7.94
N ILE A 143 -10.55 4.86 -6.68
CA ILE A 143 -11.41 4.51 -5.54
C ILE A 143 -11.34 5.64 -4.51
N GLU A 144 -12.41 6.40 -4.35
CA GLU A 144 -12.37 7.69 -3.64
C GLU A 144 -12.39 7.60 -2.11
N ASN A 145 -13.01 6.55 -1.56
CA ASN A 145 -13.20 6.31 -0.13
C ASN A 145 -12.79 4.87 0.25
N GLY A 146 -11.64 4.45 -0.26
CA GLY A 146 -10.96 3.23 0.15
C GLY A 146 -11.58 1.91 -0.32
N ILE A 147 -10.80 0.85 -0.12
CA ILE A 147 -11.16 -0.55 -0.31
C ILE A 147 -11.08 -1.27 1.04
N LYS A 148 -12.10 -2.07 1.32
CA LYS A 148 -12.16 -2.93 2.51
C LYS A 148 -12.45 -4.35 2.09
N THR A 149 -11.64 -5.28 2.59
CA THR A 149 -11.89 -6.70 2.46
C THR A 149 -12.11 -7.32 3.83
N ALA A 150 -12.96 -8.31 3.88
CA ALA A 150 -13.16 -9.19 5.02
C ALA A 150 -13.53 -10.58 4.49
N SER A 151 -12.97 -11.63 5.08
CA SER A 151 -13.59 -12.96 4.96
C SER A 151 -14.42 -13.28 6.19
N PHE A 152 -15.41 -14.15 6.01
CA PHE A 152 -16.22 -14.72 7.06
C PHE A 152 -15.80 -16.16 7.37
N GLU A 153 -16.18 -16.63 8.56
CA GLU A 153 -16.06 -18.04 8.93
C GLU A 153 -16.70 -18.93 7.86
N GLY A 154 -15.90 -19.85 7.29
CA GLY A 154 -16.37 -20.82 6.28
C GLY A 154 -16.02 -20.48 4.83
N ASN A 155 -15.51 -19.28 4.52
CA ASN A 155 -14.90 -19.00 3.21
C ASN A 155 -13.37 -18.86 3.35
N PRO A 156 -12.60 -19.93 3.04
CA PRO A 156 -11.21 -20.04 3.45
C PRO A 156 -10.23 -19.21 2.62
N SER A 157 -10.66 -18.64 1.48
CA SER A 157 -9.76 -17.98 0.53
C SER A 157 -10.29 -16.63 0.04
N LEU A 158 -9.42 -15.63 0.04
CA LEU A 158 -9.66 -14.35 -0.62
C LEU A 158 -8.46 -14.05 -1.53
N ARG A 159 -8.63 -14.26 -2.83
CA ARG A 159 -7.68 -13.88 -3.88
C ARG A 159 -8.10 -12.56 -4.50
N LEU A 160 -7.19 -11.59 -4.48
CA LEU A 160 -7.44 -10.26 -5.03
C LEU A 160 -6.22 -9.79 -5.82
N THR A 161 -6.45 -9.40 -7.07
CA THR A 161 -5.52 -8.65 -7.89
C THR A 161 -5.94 -7.18 -7.92
N PHE A 162 -5.09 -6.30 -7.41
CA PHE A 162 -5.33 -4.88 -7.26
C PHE A 162 -4.17 -4.12 -7.89
N GLU A 163 -4.32 -3.68 -9.15
CA GLU A 163 -3.22 -3.11 -9.93
C GLU A 163 -3.49 -1.73 -10.53
N ARG A 164 -2.48 -0.84 -10.51
CA ARG A 164 -2.54 0.47 -11.19
C ARG A 164 -3.74 1.33 -10.79
N ASN A 165 -4.17 1.21 -9.54
CA ASN A 165 -5.29 1.98 -9.02
C ASN A 165 -4.81 3.21 -8.24
N THR A 166 -5.66 4.24 -8.19
CA THR A 166 -5.51 5.36 -7.25
C THR A 166 -6.57 5.24 -6.18
N VAL A 167 -6.17 5.16 -4.91
CA VAL A 167 -7.06 5.05 -3.77
C VAL A 167 -6.90 6.27 -2.88
N THR A 168 -7.98 7.00 -2.69
CA THR A 168 -8.08 8.02 -1.65
C THR A 168 -9.01 7.54 -0.55
N SER A 169 -8.85 8.09 0.65
CA SER A 169 -9.89 8.06 1.66
C SER A 169 -9.66 9.21 2.63
N THR A 170 -10.74 9.73 3.16
CA THR A 170 -10.76 10.64 4.32
C THR A 170 -10.98 9.87 5.63
N ASP A 171 -11.32 8.57 5.53
CA ASP A 171 -11.71 7.71 6.64
C ASP A 171 -10.53 6.86 7.16
N TYR A 172 -10.80 6.03 8.17
CA TYR A 172 -9.81 5.30 8.98
C TYR A 172 -8.76 4.46 8.21
N THR A 173 -9.03 3.98 6.99
CA THR A 173 -8.07 3.16 6.21
C THR A 173 -8.35 3.21 4.72
N ASN A 174 -7.34 3.49 3.88
CA ASN A 174 -7.49 3.49 2.42
C ASN A 174 -7.52 2.07 1.83
N GLY A 175 -6.58 1.23 2.25
CA GLY A 175 -6.50 -0.17 1.82
C GLY A 175 -6.54 -1.08 3.03
N TYR A 176 -7.73 -1.60 3.35
CA TYR A 176 -7.89 -2.58 4.43
C TYR A 176 -8.04 -3.96 3.80
N PHE A 177 -6.93 -4.69 3.70
CA PHE A 177 -6.90 -6.04 3.17
C PHE A 177 -6.82 -7.01 4.34
N ASN A 178 -7.96 -7.58 4.68
CA ASN A 178 -8.11 -8.55 5.74
C ASN A 178 -8.72 -9.83 5.18
N ALA A 179 -8.00 -10.94 5.36
CA ALA A 179 -8.51 -12.25 4.97
C ALA A 179 -9.39 -12.91 6.03
N GLY A 180 -9.55 -12.33 7.23
CA GLY A 180 -10.49 -12.85 8.23
C GLY A 180 -10.13 -12.51 9.67
N SER A 181 -11.01 -12.86 10.60
CA SER A 181 -10.76 -12.69 12.04
C SER A 181 -10.50 -14.01 12.78
N THR A 182 -10.71 -15.16 12.14
CA THR A 182 -10.59 -16.49 12.73
C THR A 182 -9.14 -16.86 13.05
N HIS A 183 -8.97 -17.86 13.92
CA HIS A 183 -7.72 -18.56 14.13
C HIS A 183 -7.91 -20.07 13.79
N PRO A 184 -7.10 -20.66 12.90
CA PRO A 184 -6.10 -20.00 12.05
C PRO A 184 -6.73 -19.00 11.08
N CYS A 185 -5.94 -18.02 10.65
CA CYS A 185 -6.36 -17.04 9.65
C CYS A 185 -6.68 -17.75 8.32
N PRO A 186 -7.72 -17.31 7.58
CA PRO A 186 -7.97 -17.81 6.23
C PRO A 186 -6.82 -17.41 5.30
N ARG A 187 -6.68 -18.12 4.18
CA ARG A 187 -5.65 -17.81 3.19
C ARG A 187 -6.03 -16.56 2.40
N GLY A 188 -5.37 -15.44 2.68
CA GLY A 188 -5.47 -14.22 1.87
C GLY A 188 -4.29 -14.04 0.93
N ASP A 189 -4.46 -14.37 -0.35
CA ASP A 189 -3.45 -14.19 -1.40
C ASP A 189 -3.72 -12.88 -2.14
N PHE A 190 -3.09 -11.78 -1.72
CA PHE A 190 -3.28 -10.48 -2.36
C PHE A 190 -2.13 -10.15 -3.31
N VAL A 191 -2.44 -9.68 -4.51
CA VAL A 191 -1.50 -9.08 -5.45
C VAL A 191 -1.81 -7.59 -5.56
N ILE A 192 -1.01 -6.76 -4.91
CA ILE A 192 -1.19 -5.31 -4.84
C ILE A 192 -0.01 -4.66 -5.57
N ARG A 193 -0.21 -4.21 -6.81
CA ARG A 193 0.87 -3.74 -7.68
C ARG A 193 0.64 -2.34 -8.26
N ASP A 194 1.67 -1.50 -8.24
CA ASP A 194 1.71 -0.19 -8.93
C ASP A 194 0.54 0.74 -8.58
N ASN A 195 0.02 0.66 -7.35
CA ASN A 195 -1.08 1.51 -6.88
C ASN A 195 -0.55 2.76 -6.18
N THR A 196 -1.38 3.81 -6.17
CA THR A 196 -1.19 5.00 -5.34
C THR A 196 -2.26 5.05 -4.25
N PHE A 197 -1.87 5.01 -2.97
CA PHE A 197 -2.75 5.23 -1.83
C PHE A 197 -2.46 6.60 -1.22
N ALA A 198 -3.45 7.47 -1.10
CA ALA A 198 -3.32 8.78 -0.48
C ALA A 198 -4.39 8.97 0.60
N ASN A 199 -4.00 8.88 1.87
CA ASN A 199 -4.92 9.03 3.01
C ASN A 199 -4.85 10.47 3.49
N ASP A 200 -5.98 11.18 3.50
CA ASP A 200 -6.08 12.52 4.09
C ASP A 200 -6.92 12.54 5.37
N SER A 201 -6.70 11.58 6.27
CA SER A 201 -7.45 11.48 7.50
C SER A 201 -6.99 12.53 8.52
N THR A 202 -7.93 13.38 8.91
CA THR A 202 -7.77 14.29 10.06
C THR A 202 -8.13 13.63 11.39
N LEU A 203 -8.43 12.32 11.40
CA LEU A 203 -8.91 11.62 12.59
C LEU A 203 -7.80 11.49 13.63
N THR A 204 -8.08 11.97 14.83
CA THR A 204 -7.20 11.83 16.00
C THR A 204 -7.70 10.70 16.91
N GLY A 205 -6.83 9.78 17.34
CA GLY A 205 -7.10 8.84 18.43
C GLY A 205 -7.42 7.39 18.04
N SER A 206 -7.61 7.09 16.75
CA SER A 206 -7.64 5.71 16.23
C SER A 206 -6.38 5.39 15.45
N VAL A 207 -5.98 4.11 15.44
CA VAL A 207 -4.87 3.65 14.60
C VAL A 207 -5.34 3.63 13.15
N VAL A 208 -5.08 4.72 12.45
CA VAL A 208 -5.32 4.89 11.01
C VAL A 208 -4.13 4.31 10.26
N SER A 209 -4.36 3.71 9.10
CA SER A 209 -3.29 3.20 8.22
C SER A 209 -3.59 3.50 6.76
N ALA A 210 -2.56 3.78 5.97
CA ALA A 210 -2.71 3.94 4.53
C ALA A 210 -2.89 2.57 3.87
N LEU A 211 -2.03 1.60 4.17
CA LEU A 211 -2.20 0.19 3.81
C LEU A 211 -2.20 -0.68 5.06
N ARG A 212 -3.22 -1.53 5.21
CA ARG A 212 -3.32 -2.53 6.28
C ARG A 212 -3.48 -3.92 5.70
N ILE A 213 -2.62 -4.83 6.14
CA ILE A 213 -2.63 -6.25 5.79
C ILE A 213 -2.83 -7.05 7.08
N ASN A 214 -3.94 -7.79 7.17
CA ASN A 214 -4.23 -8.68 8.31
C ASN A 214 -4.54 -10.08 7.80
N CYS A 215 -4.10 -11.12 8.52
CA CYS A 215 -4.41 -12.51 8.20
C CYS A 215 -4.08 -12.91 6.74
N ALA A 216 -3.08 -12.28 6.12
CA ALA A 216 -2.79 -12.51 4.70
C ALA A 216 -1.53 -13.34 4.53
N THR A 217 -1.60 -14.43 3.77
CA THR A 217 -0.42 -15.27 3.50
C THR A 217 -0.03 -15.19 2.04
N HIS A 218 1.25 -15.26 1.71
CA HIS A 218 1.72 -15.23 0.31
C HIS A 218 1.32 -13.97 -0.48
N SER A 219 1.01 -12.87 0.21
CA SER A 219 0.64 -11.62 -0.46
C SER A 219 1.86 -10.96 -1.11
N VAL A 220 1.69 -10.44 -2.32
CA VAL A 220 2.70 -9.70 -3.08
C VAL A 220 2.29 -8.24 -3.16
N VAL A 221 3.07 -7.35 -2.57
CA VAL A 221 2.86 -5.90 -2.56
C VAL A 221 4.06 -5.25 -3.24
N THR A 222 3.90 -4.73 -4.45
CA THR A 222 5.04 -4.20 -5.22
C THR A 222 4.79 -2.91 -6.00
N GLY A 223 5.78 -2.03 -6.06
CA GLY A 223 5.72 -0.82 -6.89
C GLY A 223 4.72 0.24 -6.41
N ASN A 224 4.19 0.11 -5.19
CA ASN A 224 3.13 1.00 -4.71
C ASN A 224 3.71 2.28 -4.09
N THR A 225 2.98 3.39 -4.25
CA THR A 225 3.20 4.63 -3.50
C THR A 225 2.09 4.78 -2.47
N ILE A 226 2.43 4.69 -1.19
CA ILE A 226 1.47 4.64 -0.07
C ILE A 226 1.77 5.81 0.86
N ARG A 227 0.93 6.84 0.80
CA ARG A 227 1.05 8.06 1.58
C ARG A 227 -0.09 8.20 2.57
N GLY A 228 0.25 8.39 3.83
CA GLY A 228 -0.69 8.74 4.89
C GLY A 228 -0.41 10.11 5.49
N THR A 229 -1.44 10.96 5.59
CA THR A 229 -1.37 12.20 6.38
C THR A 229 -1.81 11.95 7.83
N GLY A 230 -1.59 12.94 8.71
CA GLY A 230 -1.96 12.82 10.12
C GLY A 230 -1.15 11.74 10.85
N THR A 231 -1.77 11.06 11.81
CA THR A 231 -1.16 10.00 12.61
C THR A 231 -1.26 8.61 11.96
N SER A 232 -1.47 8.56 10.64
CA SER A 232 -1.66 7.28 9.95
C SER A 232 -0.36 6.50 9.82
N ILE A 233 -0.46 5.17 9.86
CA ILE A 233 0.66 4.26 9.61
C ILE A 233 0.77 4.02 8.10
N GLY A 234 1.96 4.11 7.51
CA GLY A 234 2.17 3.79 6.09
C GLY A 234 1.75 2.35 5.77
N LEU A 235 2.47 1.37 6.33
CA LEU A 235 2.12 -0.05 6.29
C LEU A 235 1.81 -0.59 7.68
N TYR A 236 0.62 -1.14 7.89
CA TYR A 236 0.27 -1.84 9.12
C TYR A 236 0.01 -3.33 8.85
N MET A 237 0.93 -4.19 9.29
CA MET A 237 0.78 -5.65 9.23
C MET A 237 0.37 -6.23 10.58
N ARG A 238 -0.60 -7.14 10.58
CA ARG A 238 -1.02 -7.87 11.79
C ARG A 238 -1.34 -9.33 11.55
N ASP A 239 -1.37 -10.10 12.65
CA ASP A 239 -2.15 -11.34 12.77
C ASP A 239 -1.86 -12.38 11.67
N GLU A 240 -0.88 -13.28 11.85
CA GLU A 240 -0.54 -14.35 10.88
C GLU A 240 -0.36 -13.84 9.42
N SER A 241 0.05 -12.58 9.25
CA SER A 241 0.42 -12.05 7.94
C SER A 241 1.81 -12.58 7.56
N ASP A 242 1.83 -13.81 7.07
CA ASP A 242 3.04 -14.59 6.87
C ASP A 242 3.42 -14.74 5.39
N ASP A 243 4.69 -15.05 5.13
CA ASP A 243 5.17 -15.45 3.80
C ASP A 243 4.90 -14.39 2.70
N GLY A 244 4.71 -13.12 3.06
CA GLY A 244 4.45 -12.03 2.13
C GLY A 244 5.74 -11.49 1.49
N HIS A 245 5.60 -10.90 0.30
CA HIS A 245 6.68 -10.23 -0.44
C HIS A 245 6.32 -8.76 -0.68
N TYR A 246 7.07 -7.86 -0.06
CA TYR A 246 6.93 -6.41 -0.16
C TYR A 246 8.15 -5.85 -0.88
N GLU A 247 7.99 -5.39 -2.12
CA GLU A 247 9.13 -4.99 -2.96
C GLU A 247 8.92 -3.65 -3.67
N ASN A 248 9.93 -2.78 -3.69
CA ASN A 248 9.93 -1.52 -4.45
C ASN A 248 8.75 -0.59 -4.10
N ASN A 249 8.28 -0.60 -2.85
CA ASN A 249 7.21 0.29 -2.40
C ASN A 249 7.77 1.54 -1.70
N SER A 250 7.00 2.62 -1.73
CA SER A 250 7.23 3.82 -0.93
C SER A 250 6.12 3.97 0.10
N PHE A 251 6.42 3.70 1.37
CA PHE A 251 5.51 3.87 2.50
C PHE A 251 5.87 5.16 3.22
N TRP A 252 4.98 6.13 3.19
CA TRP A 252 5.20 7.46 3.74
C TRP A 252 4.08 7.83 4.70
N SER A 253 4.45 8.26 5.90
CA SER A 253 3.57 8.93 6.85
C SER A 253 4.03 10.34 7.19
N THR A 254 3.10 11.29 7.35
CA THR A 254 3.46 12.65 7.78
C THR A 254 3.71 12.78 9.28
N ASN A 255 2.85 12.25 10.14
CA ASN A 255 2.99 12.34 11.62
C ASN A 255 2.81 10.99 12.32
N GLY A 256 2.79 9.90 11.57
CA GLY A 256 2.64 8.54 12.08
C GLY A 256 3.86 7.69 11.80
N GLU A 257 3.66 6.38 11.92
CA GLU A 257 4.70 5.39 11.67
C GLU A 257 4.77 5.11 10.16
N ALA A 258 5.98 4.90 9.63
CA ALA A 258 6.13 4.43 8.26
C ALA A 258 5.66 2.97 8.13
N ILE A 259 5.97 2.15 9.13
CA ILE A 259 5.54 0.75 9.20
C ILE A 259 5.36 0.30 10.65
N ARG A 260 4.27 -0.45 10.86
CA ARG A 260 3.95 -1.19 12.09
C ARG A 260 3.77 -2.66 11.76
N ILE A 261 4.45 -3.53 12.50
CA ILE A 261 4.18 -4.97 12.52
C ILE A 261 3.80 -5.33 13.94
N ALA A 262 2.60 -5.90 14.13
CA ALA A 262 2.12 -6.25 15.47
C ALA A 262 1.29 -7.54 15.49
N SER A 263 1.28 -8.29 16.60
CA SER A 263 0.13 -9.19 16.84
C SER A 263 -0.99 -8.35 17.43
N GLY A 264 -2.16 -8.60 16.91
CA GLY A 264 -3.37 -7.95 17.33
C GLY A 264 -4.16 -8.70 18.37
N ASN A 265 -4.06 -10.02 18.40
CA ASN A 265 -4.89 -10.89 19.22
C ASN A 265 -4.03 -11.94 19.93
N GLU A 266 -4.37 -12.25 21.18
CA GLU A 266 -3.63 -13.19 22.02
C GLU A 266 -3.59 -14.62 21.45
N ASP A 267 -4.53 -14.97 20.58
CA ASP A 267 -4.65 -16.27 19.92
C ASP A 267 -3.90 -16.38 18.59
N LYS A 268 -3.36 -15.28 18.06
CA LYS A 268 -2.71 -15.26 16.74
C LYS A 268 -1.21 -15.10 16.83
N THR A 269 -0.50 -15.74 15.90
CA THR A 269 0.95 -15.58 15.79
C THR A 269 1.32 -14.21 15.20
N PHE A 270 2.53 -13.76 15.52
CA PHE A 270 3.08 -12.56 14.91
C PHE A 270 3.44 -12.79 13.43
N PRO A 271 3.31 -11.77 12.57
CA PRO A 271 3.75 -11.83 11.18
C PRO A 271 5.19 -12.34 11.04
N SER A 272 5.39 -13.38 10.22
CA SER A 272 6.62 -14.15 10.11
C SER A 272 6.96 -14.49 8.65
N ARG A 273 8.24 -14.77 8.38
CA ARG A 273 8.74 -15.18 7.05
C ARG A 273 8.43 -14.20 5.91
N ASN A 274 8.22 -12.92 6.21
CA ASN A 274 8.00 -11.90 5.19
C ASN A 274 9.32 -11.41 4.59
N ILE A 275 9.31 -11.05 3.31
CA ILE A 275 10.44 -10.45 2.59
C ILE A 275 10.10 -8.99 2.30
N PHE A 276 10.95 -8.08 2.75
CA PHE A 276 10.90 -6.65 2.45
C PHE A 276 12.15 -6.30 1.65
N TYR A 277 11.98 -6.00 0.35
CA TYR A 277 13.09 -5.74 -0.56
C TYR A 277 13.00 -4.34 -1.19
N ASN A 278 14.06 -3.54 -1.07
CA ASN A 278 14.18 -2.25 -1.76
C ASN A 278 13.00 -1.28 -1.55
N ASN A 279 12.37 -1.32 -0.37
CA ASN A 279 11.31 -0.38 -0.01
C ASN A 279 11.88 0.90 0.61
N THR A 280 11.11 1.98 0.54
CA THR A 280 11.35 3.21 1.30
C THR A 280 10.28 3.36 2.37
N PHE A 281 10.69 3.42 3.63
CA PHE A 281 9.84 3.67 4.79
C PHE A 281 10.17 5.06 5.32
N ARG A 282 9.25 6.01 5.16
CA ARG A 282 9.47 7.41 5.52
C ARG A 282 8.42 7.88 6.52
N SER A 283 8.88 8.59 7.55
CA SER A 283 8.04 9.43 8.40
C SER A 283 8.61 10.84 8.44
N ASP A 284 7.77 11.87 8.35
CA ASP A 284 8.23 13.27 8.39
C ASP A 284 8.26 13.83 9.82
N ASN A 285 7.31 13.44 10.67
CA ASN A 285 7.17 13.90 12.06
C ASN A 285 6.98 12.71 13.01
N SER A 286 7.54 12.83 14.22
CA SER A 286 7.47 11.76 15.22
C SER A 286 6.05 11.66 15.80
N PRO A 287 5.41 10.47 15.82
CA PRO A 287 4.17 10.26 16.54
C PRO A 287 4.44 10.27 18.05
N SER A 288 4.57 11.45 18.66
CA SER A 288 4.99 11.64 20.07
C SER A 288 6.38 11.07 20.40
N ASP A 289 6.93 11.43 21.56
CA ASP A 289 8.29 11.03 21.98
C ASP A 289 8.40 9.54 22.39
N ALA A 290 7.27 8.80 22.46
CA ALA A 290 7.22 7.43 22.96
C ALA A 290 7.12 6.36 21.88
N ILE A 291 6.80 6.71 20.64
CA ILE A 291 6.49 5.74 19.59
C ILE A 291 7.42 5.98 18.39
N GLY A 292 8.18 4.95 18.07
CA GLY A 292 9.06 4.91 16.92
C GLY A 292 8.32 5.00 15.59
N PHE A 293 8.94 5.61 14.57
CA PHE A 293 8.35 5.59 13.22
C PHE A 293 8.45 4.23 12.53
N PHE A 294 9.29 3.33 13.03
CA PHE A 294 9.32 1.92 12.67
C PHE A 294 9.06 1.08 13.92
N HIS A 295 7.90 0.43 13.96
CA HIS A 295 7.39 -0.19 15.19
C HIS A 295 7.15 -1.68 14.97
N LEU A 296 7.96 -2.51 15.63
CA LEU A 296 7.88 -3.96 15.59
C LEU A 296 7.33 -4.50 16.92
N GLN A 297 6.02 -4.31 17.13
CA GLN A 297 5.31 -4.78 18.31
C GLN A 297 5.03 -6.29 18.25
N GLY A 298 6.09 -7.07 18.30
CA GLY A 298 6.03 -8.51 18.17
C GLY A 298 6.18 -8.88 16.71
N LEU A 299 7.44 -8.96 16.29
CA LEU A 299 7.80 -9.51 15.00
C LEU A 299 7.93 -11.03 15.16
N GLY A 300 7.30 -11.79 14.26
CA GLY A 300 7.54 -13.23 14.16
C GLY A 300 8.99 -13.53 13.77
N SER A 301 9.29 -14.78 13.46
CA SER A 301 10.65 -15.18 13.04
C SER A 301 10.79 -15.24 11.52
N GLY A 302 12.03 -15.15 11.04
CA GLY A 302 12.36 -15.36 9.63
C GLY A 302 11.98 -14.21 8.69
N ASN A 303 11.60 -13.03 9.20
CA ASN A 303 11.40 -11.87 8.35
C ASN A 303 12.75 -11.36 7.84
N GLN A 304 12.79 -10.93 6.58
CA GLN A 304 14.00 -10.47 5.89
C GLN A 304 13.78 -9.05 5.38
N PHE A 305 14.62 -8.12 5.81
CA PHE A 305 14.65 -6.74 5.35
C PHE A 305 15.96 -6.54 4.58
N THR A 306 15.87 -6.39 3.27
CA THR A 306 17.04 -6.24 2.40
C THR A 306 16.95 -5.01 1.51
N TYR A 307 18.01 -4.20 1.45
CA TYR A 307 18.07 -2.99 0.62
C TYR A 307 17.00 -1.93 0.91
N ASN A 308 16.37 -1.94 2.10
CA ASN A 308 15.35 -0.95 2.43
C ASN A 308 15.97 0.34 2.98
N THR A 309 15.31 1.46 2.70
CA THR A 309 15.65 2.77 3.24
C THR A 309 14.63 3.19 4.29
N PHE A 310 15.07 3.49 5.50
CA PHE A 310 14.25 3.94 6.61
C PHE A 310 14.61 5.37 6.96
N VAL A 311 13.66 6.29 6.87
CA VAL A 311 13.86 7.73 7.10
C VAL A 311 12.84 8.24 8.11
N GLY A 312 13.31 8.90 9.17
CA GLY A 312 12.43 9.40 10.22
C GLY A 312 13.04 10.54 11.03
N PRO A 313 12.25 11.36 11.74
CA PRO A 313 12.71 12.62 12.32
C PRO A 313 13.29 12.53 13.72
N ARG A 314 13.04 11.47 14.49
CA ARG A 314 13.53 11.34 15.87
C ARG A 314 13.86 9.90 16.22
N GLY A 315 14.66 9.76 17.26
CA GLY A 315 15.13 8.48 17.81
C GLY A 315 13.99 7.58 18.26
N GLY A 316 14.18 6.27 18.14
CA GLY A 316 13.17 5.23 18.32
C GLY A 316 12.86 4.46 17.03
N LEU A 317 13.83 4.25 16.14
CA LEU A 317 13.69 3.40 14.95
C LEU A 317 13.09 2.02 15.23
N LEU A 318 13.20 1.48 16.43
CA LEU A 318 12.68 0.15 16.71
C LEU A 318 12.27 0.04 18.17
N LEU A 319 10.98 -0.15 18.42
CA LEU A 319 10.48 -0.76 19.64
C LEU A 319 10.19 -2.22 19.33
N VAL A 320 11.07 -3.13 19.75
CA VAL A 320 10.79 -4.57 19.69
C VAL A 320 10.20 -4.98 21.03
N ASN A 321 8.90 -5.24 21.07
CA ASN A 321 8.24 -5.86 22.22
C ASN A 321 7.79 -7.27 21.83
N GLY A 322 8.37 -8.31 22.42
CA GLY A 322 7.88 -9.68 22.27
C GLY A 322 8.12 -10.35 20.90
N SER A 323 9.13 -9.93 20.13
CA SER A 323 9.50 -10.67 18.91
C SER A 323 10.08 -12.05 19.24
N TYR A 324 9.90 -13.04 18.36
CA TYR A 324 10.43 -14.41 18.54
C TYR A 324 11.84 -14.65 17.95
N GLY A 325 12.53 -13.59 17.47
CA GLY A 325 13.93 -13.64 17.01
C GLY A 325 14.13 -14.26 15.61
N ASN A 326 15.39 -14.32 15.15
CA ASN A 326 15.79 -14.83 13.82
C ASN A 326 15.26 -14.01 12.63
N ASN A 327 15.19 -12.68 12.77
CA ASN A 327 14.95 -11.78 11.63
C ASN A 327 16.28 -11.29 11.06
N GLN A 328 16.30 -10.97 9.78
CA GLN A 328 17.50 -10.55 9.07
C GLN A 328 17.32 -9.13 8.52
N PHE A 329 18.31 -8.28 8.79
CA PHE A 329 18.41 -6.93 8.27
C PHE A 329 19.73 -6.83 7.51
N ASP A 330 19.67 -6.87 6.19
CA ASP A 330 20.84 -6.89 5.32
C ASP A 330 20.84 -5.73 4.33
N HIS A 331 21.97 -5.02 4.19
CA HIS A 331 22.08 -3.91 3.22
C HIS A 331 21.02 -2.81 3.39
N ASN A 332 20.51 -2.51 4.59
CA ASN A 332 19.54 -1.42 4.77
C ASN A 332 20.24 -0.09 5.08
N THR A 333 19.56 1.03 4.80
CA THR A 333 19.98 2.37 5.23
C THR A 333 18.97 2.94 6.20
N PHE A 334 19.43 3.27 7.40
CA PHE A 334 18.64 3.92 8.44
C PHE A 334 19.14 5.36 8.61
N TYR A 335 18.29 6.33 8.28
CA TYR A 335 18.61 7.75 8.30
C TYR A 335 17.63 8.52 9.19
N ILE A 336 18.06 8.81 10.42
CA ILE A 336 17.24 9.56 11.38
C ILE A 336 17.59 11.04 11.28
N THR A 337 16.70 11.92 10.84
CA THR A 337 17.04 13.32 10.49
C THR A 337 17.22 14.23 11.70
N GLY A 338 16.53 13.99 12.82
CA GLY A 338 16.60 14.85 14.01
C GLY A 338 17.30 14.20 15.20
N ALA A 339 17.53 15.03 16.22
CA ALA A 339 18.19 14.62 17.45
C ALA A 339 17.26 13.77 18.33
N GLY A 340 17.74 12.62 18.80
CA GLY A 340 17.03 11.76 19.76
C GLY A 340 17.98 11.07 20.75
N ASN A 341 17.40 10.39 21.74
CA ASN A 341 18.17 9.69 22.77
C ASN A 341 18.76 8.37 22.25
N TYR A 342 18.01 7.63 21.45
CA TYR A 342 18.44 6.32 20.95
C TYR A 342 17.91 6.10 19.53
N MET A 343 18.67 5.41 18.69
CA MET A 343 18.12 4.92 17.44
C MET A 343 17.32 3.64 17.68
N PHE A 344 17.84 2.66 18.41
CA PHE A 344 17.13 1.43 18.75
C PHE A 344 16.75 1.35 20.22
N TRP A 345 15.52 0.93 20.51
CA TRP A 345 15.04 0.63 21.85
C TRP A 345 14.56 -0.81 21.94
N TYR A 346 15.34 -1.63 22.64
CA TYR A 346 15.02 -3.04 22.77
C TYR A 346 14.44 -3.40 24.14
N SER A 347 13.21 -3.92 24.12
CA SER A 347 12.52 -4.55 25.25
C SER A 347 12.36 -6.05 24.96
N TYR A 348 13.44 -6.80 25.17
CA TYR A 348 13.50 -8.19 24.76
C TYR A 348 13.09 -9.18 25.87
N THR A 349 12.40 -10.25 25.46
CA THR A 349 12.28 -11.53 26.17
C THR A 349 12.92 -12.72 25.41
N GLN A 350 13.63 -12.47 24.31
CA GLN A 350 14.08 -13.48 23.33
C GLN A 350 15.21 -14.42 23.78
N SER A 351 15.25 -15.59 23.13
CA SER A 351 16.35 -16.58 23.18
C SER A 351 17.24 -16.60 21.91
N ILE A 352 16.79 -16.04 20.79
CA ILE A 352 17.53 -16.04 19.50
C ILE A 352 17.70 -14.59 19.01
N PRO A 353 18.92 -14.13 18.67
CA PRO A 353 19.17 -12.77 18.21
C PRO A 353 18.60 -12.50 16.79
N ASP A 354 18.32 -11.24 16.51
CA ASP A 354 18.17 -10.75 15.13
C ASP A 354 19.55 -10.48 14.51
N ILE A 355 19.66 -10.65 13.19
CA ILE A 355 20.90 -10.56 12.43
C ILE A 355 20.95 -9.23 11.67
N TRP A 356 22.01 -8.46 11.83
CA TRP A 356 22.20 -7.13 11.26
C TRP A 356 23.50 -7.05 10.45
N THR A 357 23.42 -7.18 9.13
CA THR A 357 24.61 -7.17 8.27
C THR A 357 24.58 -6.07 7.21
N ASN A 358 25.73 -5.49 6.89
CA ASN A 358 25.85 -4.56 5.76
C ASN A 358 24.94 -3.33 5.85
N ASN A 359 24.49 -2.90 7.03
CA ASN A 359 23.57 -1.77 7.17
C ASN A 359 24.32 -0.44 7.41
N ILE A 360 23.76 0.67 6.92
CA ILE A 360 24.18 2.01 7.30
C ILE A 360 23.23 2.55 8.37
N PHE A 361 23.81 3.05 9.45
CA PHE A 361 23.13 3.72 10.54
C PHE A 361 23.60 5.16 10.67
N SER A 362 22.80 6.11 10.20
CA SER A 362 23.12 7.53 10.22
C SER A 362 22.11 8.28 11.06
N TYR A 363 22.55 8.77 12.21
CA TYR A 363 21.69 9.43 13.20
C TYR A 363 22.35 10.68 13.77
N SER A 364 21.58 11.42 14.56
CA SER A 364 22.06 12.52 15.39
C SER A 364 21.48 12.27 16.78
N GLY A 365 22.31 12.11 17.81
CA GLY A 365 21.77 11.75 19.12
C GLY A 365 22.82 11.34 20.13
N THR A 366 22.35 10.88 21.29
CA THR A 366 23.24 10.36 22.34
C THR A 366 23.69 8.95 21.99
N ASP A 367 22.77 7.99 21.83
CA ASP A 367 23.13 6.59 21.67
C ASP A 367 22.54 5.97 20.39
N ILE A 368 23.22 4.95 19.84
CA ILE A 368 22.65 4.16 18.75
C ILE A 368 21.72 3.05 19.26
N HIS A 369 22.11 2.33 20.30
CA HIS A 369 21.36 1.21 20.85
C HIS A 369 21.10 1.43 22.33
N PHE A 370 19.87 1.19 22.76
CA PHE A 370 19.46 1.14 24.15
C PHE A 370 18.80 -0.21 24.45
N PHE A 371 19.28 -0.90 25.49
CA PHE A 371 18.80 -2.23 25.89
C PHE A 371 18.24 -2.15 27.31
N GLU A 372 16.94 -2.39 27.50
CA GLU A 372 16.30 -2.25 28.83
C GLU A 372 16.87 -3.20 29.89
N ASN A 373 17.31 -4.39 29.47
CA ASN A 373 17.90 -5.41 30.35
C ASN A 373 19.41 -5.62 30.12
N TRP A 374 20.06 -4.72 29.37
CA TRP A 374 21.51 -4.70 29.14
C TRP A 374 22.15 -6.04 28.69
N SER A 375 21.38 -6.93 28.04
CA SER A 375 21.86 -8.24 27.60
C SER A 375 22.16 -8.24 26.10
N PHE A 376 23.45 -8.37 25.77
CA PHE A 376 24.00 -8.32 24.40
C PHE A 376 23.90 -9.61 23.62
N ALA A 377 23.52 -10.72 24.26
CA ALA A 377 23.33 -12.01 23.59
C ALA A 377 22.23 -11.99 22.51
N ARG A 378 21.57 -10.85 22.31
CA ARG A 378 20.39 -10.65 21.46
C ARG A 378 20.67 -9.80 20.21
N TYR A 379 21.89 -9.29 20.05
CA TYR A 379 22.33 -8.60 18.84
C TYR A 379 23.46 -9.41 18.17
N ALA A 380 23.27 -9.78 16.92
CA ALA A 380 24.30 -10.35 16.07
C ALA A 380 24.44 -9.46 14.83
N GLY A 381 25.48 -8.63 14.76
CA GLY A 381 25.69 -7.77 13.61
C GLY A 381 27.14 -7.68 13.19
N ASN A 382 27.37 -7.46 11.89
CA ASN A 382 28.70 -7.31 11.30
C ASN A 382 28.65 -6.47 10.02
N HIS A 383 29.79 -5.92 9.59
CA HIS A 383 29.89 -5.12 8.36
C HIS A 383 28.90 -3.94 8.28
N ASN A 384 28.50 -3.36 9.40
CA ASN A 384 27.65 -2.19 9.45
C ASN A 384 28.50 -0.90 9.44
N LEU A 385 27.92 0.21 9.00
CA LEU A 385 28.54 1.53 9.07
C LEU A 385 27.74 2.43 10.02
N PHE A 386 28.42 2.94 11.05
CA PHE A 386 27.83 3.80 12.06
C PHE A 386 28.27 5.26 11.87
N GLN A 387 27.30 6.17 11.81
CA GLN A 387 27.53 7.61 11.77
C GLN A 387 26.66 8.31 12.80
N ASN A 388 27.28 8.95 13.78
CA ASN A 388 26.65 10.00 14.55
C ASN A 388 27.04 11.35 13.95
N ARG A 389 26.08 12.10 13.40
CA ARG A 389 26.34 13.43 12.82
C ARG A 389 26.50 14.51 13.88
N SER A 390 26.18 14.21 15.14
CA SER A 390 26.34 15.13 16.29
C SER A 390 27.68 14.96 17.03
N GLY A 391 28.50 13.96 16.68
CA GLY A 391 29.75 13.69 17.38
C GLY A 391 30.20 12.25 17.26
N SER A 392 30.78 11.71 18.34
CA SER A 392 31.19 10.30 18.40
C SER A 392 29.99 9.36 18.36
N VAL A 393 30.18 8.14 17.86
CA VAL A 393 29.16 7.09 17.99
C VAL A 393 29.19 6.58 19.43
N HIS A 394 28.04 6.56 20.11
CA HIS A 394 27.94 5.98 21.45
C HIS A 394 26.98 4.79 21.45
N PHE A 395 27.37 3.76 22.19
CA PHE A 395 26.56 2.59 22.45
C PHE A 395 26.20 2.61 23.94
N ALA A 396 24.92 2.72 24.26
CA ALA A 396 24.48 2.93 25.65
C ALA A 396 25.06 1.84 26.54
N GLY A 397 25.73 2.24 27.64
CA GLY A 397 26.34 1.35 28.64
C GLY A 397 27.67 0.70 28.25
N HIS A 398 28.12 0.84 26.99
CA HIS A 398 29.30 0.13 26.48
C HIS A 398 30.41 1.05 25.96
N GLY A 399 30.19 2.36 26.03
CA GLY A 399 31.19 3.39 25.79
C GLY A 399 30.91 4.23 24.55
N SER A 400 31.82 5.18 24.30
CA SER A 400 31.70 6.21 23.27
C SER A 400 32.43 5.89 21.96
N SER A 401 32.62 4.60 21.65
CA SER A 401 33.20 4.16 20.38
C SER A 401 32.90 2.70 20.07
N LEU A 402 32.98 2.34 18.78
CA LEU A 402 32.89 0.99 18.24
C LEU A 402 34.02 0.08 18.77
N ALA A 403 35.19 0.66 19.05
CA ALA A 403 36.28 -0.09 19.68
C ALA A 403 35.91 -0.50 21.12
N ALA A 404 35.32 0.41 21.90
CA ALA A 404 34.83 0.11 23.24
C ALA A 404 33.64 -0.87 23.21
N TRP A 405 32.75 -0.73 22.23
CA TRP A 405 31.67 -1.68 21.96
C TRP A 405 32.18 -3.11 21.75
N ARG A 406 33.19 -3.29 20.90
CA ARG A 406 33.82 -4.59 20.63
C ARG A 406 34.49 -5.18 21.86
N SER A 407 35.17 -4.36 22.66
CA SER A 407 35.88 -4.86 23.85
C SER A 407 34.94 -5.25 24.98
N ASN A 408 33.83 -4.51 25.16
CA ASN A 408 32.95 -4.65 26.33
C ASN A 408 31.82 -5.66 26.13
N SER A 409 31.42 -5.93 24.90
CA SER A 409 30.30 -6.84 24.61
C SER A 409 30.69 -8.33 24.72
N GLY A 410 31.99 -8.65 24.75
CA GLY A 410 32.47 -10.03 24.56
C GLY A 410 32.08 -10.61 23.19
N ASN A 411 31.53 -9.76 22.31
CA ASN A 411 30.88 -10.15 21.07
C ASN A 411 31.86 -9.95 19.91
N GLN A 412 32.43 -11.05 19.44
CA GLN A 412 33.30 -11.06 18.25
C GLN A 412 32.52 -10.95 16.95
N ASP A 413 31.18 -10.84 16.99
CA ASP A 413 30.36 -10.88 15.79
C ASP A 413 30.47 -9.58 14.97
N ASP A 414 30.84 -8.45 15.60
CA ASP A 414 30.82 -7.11 14.97
C ASP A 414 32.20 -6.56 14.55
N MET A 415 33.10 -7.46 14.15
CA MET A 415 34.52 -7.14 13.93
C MET A 415 34.81 -6.32 12.67
N ASN A 416 33.94 -6.37 11.67
CA ASN A 416 34.16 -5.71 10.37
C ASN A 416 33.32 -4.44 10.18
N SER A 417 32.51 -4.05 11.17
CA SER A 417 31.81 -2.76 11.13
C SER A 417 32.76 -1.56 11.19
N LEU A 418 32.25 -0.41 10.77
CA LEU A 418 33.01 0.83 10.62
C LEU A 418 32.29 1.98 11.33
N GLU A 419 33.05 3.00 11.71
CA GLU A 419 32.54 4.33 12.01
C GLU A 419 32.96 5.28 10.90
N GLY A 420 32.03 6.09 10.40
CA GLY A 420 32.36 7.07 9.36
C GLY A 420 31.15 7.67 8.68
N ASN A 421 31.38 8.77 7.96
CA ASN A 421 30.36 9.38 7.13
C ASN A 421 30.15 8.51 5.88
N PRO A 422 28.93 8.02 5.59
CA PRO A 422 28.63 7.25 4.39
C PRO A 422 28.75 8.05 3.09
N LEU A 423 28.91 9.38 3.17
CA LEU A 423 29.03 10.27 2.02
C LEU A 423 27.87 10.08 1.03
N PHE A 424 26.64 10.16 1.54
CA PHE A 424 25.44 10.13 0.71
C PHE A 424 25.45 11.25 -0.33
N GLY A 425 24.90 10.99 -1.52
CA GLY A 425 24.79 11.96 -2.60
C GLY A 425 24.01 13.21 -2.20
N ASN A 426 22.72 13.06 -1.88
CA ASN A 426 21.88 14.15 -1.37
C ASN A 426 20.78 13.61 -0.43
N PRO A 427 21.11 13.37 0.85
CA PRO A 427 20.16 12.80 1.79
C PRO A 427 18.97 13.75 2.09
N GLY A 428 19.10 15.05 1.84
CA GLY A 428 17.99 16.00 1.95
C GLY A 428 16.91 15.81 0.89
N ASN A 429 17.26 15.21 -0.25
CA ASN A 429 16.35 14.82 -1.32
C ASN A 429 16.13 13.29 -1.34
N PHE A 430 16.43 12.58 -0.25
CA PHE A 430 16.30 11.12 -0.13
C PHE A 430 17.17 10.31 -1.10
N ASP A 431 18.22 10.92 -1.64
CA ASP A 431 19.26 10.22 -2.39
C ASP A 431 20.32 9.70 -1.41
N PHE A 432 20.18 8.42 -1.09
CA PHE A 432 21.09 7.68 -0.20
C PHE A 432 22.15 6.88 -0.95
N THR A 433 22.36 7.13 -2.25
CA THR A 433 23.49 6.55 -2.99
C THR A 433 24.79 6.98 -2.31
N ILE A 434 25.72 6.04 -2.15
CA ILE A 434 27.03 6.32 -1.54
C ILE A 434 28.01 6.87 -2.58
N ALA A 435 28.85 7.83 -2.20
CA ALA A 435 29.90 8.37 -3.07
C ALA A 435 31.02 7.36 -3.35
N SER A 436 31.78 7.60 -4.43
CA SER A 436 32.90 6.73 -4.85
C SER A 436 34.02 6.56 -3.80
N ASN A 437 34.17 7.53 -2.90
CA ASN A 437 35.12 7.55 -1.79
C ASN A 437 34.47 7.27 -0.42
N SER A 438 33.24 6.75 -0.42
CA SER A 438 32.54 6.37 0.82
C SER A 438 33.26 5.22 1.53
N PRO A 439 33.38 5.25 2.88
CA PRO A 439 33.85 4.10 3.65
C PRO A 439 32.90 2.89 3.56
N ALA A 440 31.65 3.09 3.13
CA ALA A 440 30.71 1.99 2.89
C ALA A 440 31.08 1.15 1.65
N ARG A 441 31.86 1.70 0.72
CA ARG A 441 32.12 1.09 -0.58
C ARG A 441 33.05 -0.12 -0.44
N GLY A 442 32.59 -1.30 -0.86
CA GLY A 442 33.32 -2.56 -0.79
C GLY A 442 33.62 -3.06 0.63
N ALA A 443 33.05 -2.42 1.66
CA ALA A 443 33.29 -2.75 3.07
C ALA A 443 32.33 -3.82 3.62
N GLY A 444 31.30 -4.17 2.85
CA GLY A 444 30.34 -5.21 3.16
C GLY A 444 30.93 -6.61 3.07
N SER A 445 30.16 -7.59 3.54
CA SER A 445 30.48 -9.01 3.46
C SER A 445 30.70 -9.42 1.99
N GLY A 446 31.81 -10.11 1.72
CA GLY A 446 32.15 -10.50 0.34
C GLY A 446 32.58 -9.32 -0.56
N GLY A 447 32.86 -8.14 -0.01
CA GLY A 447 33.27 -6.96 -0.76
C GLY A 447 32.11 -6.21 -1.40
N THR A 448 30.89 -6.39 -0.90
CA THR A 448 29.72 -5.58 -1.31
C THR A 448 29.79 -4.18 -0.71
N ASP A 449 28.97 -3.26 -1.23
CA ASP A 449 28.78 -1.96 -0.60
C ASP A 449 27.83 -2.09 0.59
N ILE A 450 28.09 -1.39 1.69
CA ILE A 450 27.18 -1.31 2.84
C ILE A 450 26.02 -0.36 2.49
N GLY A 451 24.79 -0.73 2.87
CA GLY A 451 23.60 0.12 2.77
C GLY A 451 22.68 -0.15 1.58
N ALA A 452 21.55 0.54 1.56
CA ALA A 452 20.42 0.27 0.65
C ALA A 452 20.68 0.67 -0.80
N LYS A 453 21.58 1.64 -1.04
CA LYS A 453 21.83 2.23 -2.35
C LYS A 453 23.34 2.17 -2.64
N PRO A 454 23.82 1.09 -3.28
CA PRO A 454 25.25 0.89 -3.52
C PRO A 454 25.81 1.94 -4.47
N TYR A 455 27.14 2.07 -4.52
CA TYR A 455 27.80 3.00 -5.44
C TYR A 455 27.44 2.65 -6.89
N GLY A 456 27.14 3.68 -7.68
CA GLY A 456 26.77 3.50 -9.08
C GLY A 456 25.39 2.90 -9.31
N SER A 457 24.61 2.65 -8.25
CA SER A 457 23.16 2.58 -8.41
C SER A 457 22.70 3.94 -8.93
N GLU A 458 21.88 3.94 -9.98
CA GLU A 458 21.28 5.18 -10.47
C GLU A 458 20.49 5.77 -9.30
N PRO A 459 20.77 7.02 -8.87
CA PRO A 459 19.91 7.66 -7.90
C PRO A 459 18.50 7.57 -8.48
N PRO A 460 17.48 7.17 -7.70
CA PRO A 460 16.13 7.07 -8.23
C PRO A 460 15.84 8.39 -8.96
N PRO A 461 15.45 8.35 -10.26
CA PRO A 461 15.31 9.57 -11.03
C PRO A 461 14.43 10.51 -10.22
N ILE A 462 14.96 11.69 -9.89
CA ILE A 462 14.19 12.68 -9.13
C ILE A 462 13.00 13.01 -10.02
N CYS A 463 11.86 12.42 -9.70
CA CYS A 463 10.67 12.65 -10.49
C CYS A 463 10.19 14.04 -10.13
N THR A 464 10.48 14.97 -11.04
CA THR A 464 9.97 16.33 -10.94
C THR A 464 8.53 16.28 -11.43
N GLU A 465 7.60 16.46 -10.50
CA GLU A 465 6.17 16.52 -10.80
C GLU A 465 5.91 17.48 -11.98
N ASN A 466 5.16 17.01 -12.97
CA ASN A 466 4.81 17.80 -14.15
C ASN A 466 3.31 17.74 -14.35
N TRP A 467 2.60 18.66 -13.70
CA TRP A 467 1.15 18.66 -13.70
C TRP A 467 0.57 19.32 -14.95
N SER A 468 -0.20 18.54 -15.71
CA SER A 468 -1.11 19.04 -16.73
C SER A 468 -2.53 19.07 -16.16
N CYS A 469 -3.09 20.26 -16.06
CA CYS A 469 -4.45 20.45 -15.54
C CYS A 469 -5.44 20.82 -16.64
N SER A 470 -6.66 20.31 -16.54
CA SER A 470 -7.78 20.78 -17.35
C SER A 470 -8.16 22.23 -17.01
N ALA A 471 -8.96 22.85 -17.88
CA ALA A 471 -9.58 24.13 -17.57
C ALA A 471 -10.52 23.98 -16.36
N TRP A 472 -10.68 25.07 -15.60
CA TRP A 472 -11.67 25.14 -14.54
C TRP A 472 -13.09 24.93 -15.10
N SER A 473 -13.92 24.16 -14.38
CA SER A 473 -15.33 23.95 -14.71
C SER A 473 -16.11 25.27 -14.63
N THR A 474 -17.35 25.29 -15.12
CA THR A 474 -18.24 26.45 -14.92
C THR A 474 -18.51 26.65 -13.44
N CYS A 475 -18.58 27.91 -13.01
CA CYS A 475 -18.88 28.26 -11.63
C CYS A 475 -20.24 27.68 -11.20
N ALA A 476 -20.24 26.80 -10.21
CA ALA A 476 -21.44 26.20 -9.63
C ALA A 476 -21.34 26.26 -8.11
N ASN A 477 -22.37 26.80 -7.44
CA ASN A 477 -22.37 26.98 -5.99
C ASN A 477 -21.14 27.76 -5.45
N SER A 478 -20.71 28.80 -6.18
CA SER A 478 -19.51 29.60 -5.89
C SER A 478 -18.18 28.85 -5.93
N THR A 479 -18.16 27.67 -6.56
CA THR A 479 -16.95 26.83 -6.67
C THR A 479 -16.71 26.38 -8.12
N GLN A 480 -15.45 26.30 -8.52
CA GLN A 480 -14.99 25.61 -9.74
C GLN A 480 -14.05 24.47 -9.38
N THR A 481 -14.06 23.45 -10.22
CA THR A 481 -13.24 22.24 -10.09
C THR A 481 -12.42 22.02 -11.36
N ARG A 482 -11.27 21.38 -11.25
CA ARG A 482 -10.49 20.88 -12.39
C ARG A 482 -9.81 19.58 -12.03
N THR A 483 -9.35 18.87 -13.05
CA THR A 483 -8.51 17.68 -12.91
C THR A 483 -7.06 18.03 -13.25
N CYS A 484 -6.11 17.42 -12.54
CA CYS A 484 -4.70 17.52 -12.87
C CYS A 484 -4.11 16.12 -12.97
N THR A 485 -3.32 15.88 -14.01
CA THR A 485 -2.57 14.64 -14.24
C THR A 485 -1.09 14.94 -14.15
N ASP A 486 -0.38 14.16 -13.34
CA ASP A 486 1.08 14.23 -13.33
C ASP A 486 1.61 13.50 -14.56
N LEU A 487 2.10 14.25 -15.54
CA LEU A 487 2.62 13.73 -16.79
C LEU A 487 3.87 12.86 -16.59
N ASN A 488 4.57 13.05 -15.47
CA ASN A 488 5.77 12.27 -15.16
C ASN A 488 5.45 11.09 -14.23
N ASN A 489 4.19 10.91 -13.79
CA ASN A 489 3.75 9.85 -12.89
C ASN A 489 4.66 9.70 -11.66
N CYS A 490 5.05 10.82 -11.07
CA CYS A 490 5.96 10.86 -9.92
C CYS A 490 5.33 10.29 -8.65
N GLY A 491 4.00 10.18 -8.59
CA GLY A 491 3.27 9.66 -7.43
C GLY A 491 3.28 10.61 -6.22
N THR A 492 3.94 11.76 -6.33
CA THR A 492 3.96 12.81 -5.32
C THR A 492 3.01 13.94 -5.72
N THR A 493 2.58 14.80 -4.77
CA THR A 493 1.63 15.90 -5.03
C THR A 493 2.10 17.26 -4.47
N TYR A 494 3.40 17.40 -4.21
CA TYR A 494 4.00 18.58 -3.58
C TYR A 494 3.79 19.89 -4.37
N THR A 495 3.86 19.80 -5.69
CA THR A 495 3.70 20.92 -6.63
C THR A 495 2.37 20.88 -7.36
N ARG A 496 1.48 19.94 -7.00
CA ARG A 496 0.18 19.77 -7.63
C ARG A 496 -0.64 21.06 -7.53
N PRO A 497 -1.07 21.66 -8.65
CA PRO A 497 -1.93 22.82 -8.60
C PRO A 497 -3.27 22.53 -7.91
N PRO A 498 -3.93 23.54 -7.29
CA PRO A 498 -5.22 23.35 -6.62
C PRO A 498 -6.28 22.76 -7.56
N LEU A 499 -7.08 21.83 -7.07
CA LEU A 499 -8.18 21.19 -7.84
C LEU A 499 -9.53 21.88 -7.67
N ILE A 500 -9.64 22.79 -6.69
CA ILE A 500 -10.85 23.54 -6.34
C ILE A 500 -10.47 25.02 -6.15
N GLN A 501 -11.29 25.93 -6.66
CA GLN A 501 -11.18 27.37 -6.39
C GLN A 501 -12.56 28.02 -6.24
N ASP A 502 -12.61 29.14 -5.51
CA ASP A 502 -13.82 29.96 -5.41
C ASP A 502 -14.06 30.75 -6.71
N CYS A 503 -15.32 31.00 -7.01
CA CYS A 503 -15.75 31.80 -8.16
C CYS A 503 -17.01 32.62 -7.82
N ALA A 504 -17.17 33.77 -8.49
CA ALA A 504 -18.40 34.55 -8.40
C ALA A 504 -19.34 34.16 -9.55
N LEU A 505 -20.60 33.90 -9.24
CA LEU A 505 -21.64 33.79 -10.26
C LEU A 505 -21.83 35.17 -10.92
N PRO A 506 -21.94 35.25 -12.26
CA PRO A 506 -22.24 36.52 -12.91
C PRO A 506 -23.56 37.06 -12.38
N ASP A 507 -23.50 38.28 -11.85
CA ASP A 507 -24.63 38.97 -11.25
C ASP A 507 -25.68 39.24 -12.36
N THR A 508 -26.75 38.44 -12.39
CA THR A 508 -27.80 38.54 -13.41
C THR A 508 -28.74 39.73 -13.19
N THR A 509 -28.38 40.67 -12.31
CA THR A 509 -29.20 41.82 -11.95
C THR A 509 -28.98 43.07 -12.82
N ALA A 510 -28.18 43.00 -13.90
CA ALA A 510 -28.09 44.09 -14.87
C ALA A 510 -29.41 44.23 -15.68
N PRO A 511 -30.16 45.34 -15.59
CA PRO A 511 -31.42 45.51 -16.31
C PRO A 511 -31.18 45.60 -17.81
N ALA A 512 -31.94 44.84 -18.60
CA ALA A 512 -31.97 44.97 -20.06
C ALA A 512 -32.39 46.39 -20.46
N THR A 513 -31.47 47.17 -21.03
CA THR A 513 -31.79 48.46 -21.65
C THR A 513 -32.64 48.22 -22.89
N ILE A 514 -33.94 48.52 -22.79
CA ILE A 514 -34.88 48.55 -23.92
C ILE A 514 -34.50 49.75 -24.80
N SER A 515 -33.91 49.46 -25.97
CA SER A 515 -33.76 50.43 -27.06
C SER A 515 -35.12 50.69 -27.69
N ASN A 516 -35.78 51.78 -27.27
CA ASN A 516 -37.05 52.23 -27.81
C ASN A 516 -36.96 52.58 -29.31
N LEU A 517 -37.97 52.13 -30.04
CA LEU A 517 -38.42 52.69 -31.31
C LEU A 517 -38.55 54.22 -31.21
N GLN A 518 -38.03 54.93 -32.21
CA GLN A 518 -38.62 56.19 -32.66
C GLN A 518 -39.06 56.03 -34.12
N ALA A 519 -40.37 56.12 -34.33
CA ALA A 519 -40.98 56.45 -35.60
C ALA A 519 -41.34 57.95 -35.57
N ALA A 520 -40.77 58.71 -36.50
CA ALA A 520 -41.34 59.89 -37.17
C ALA A 520 -40.37 60.34 -38.25
#